data_AF-A0A4Q3FBL4-F1
#
_entry.id   AF-A0A4Q3FBL4-F1
#
_cell.length_a   1.000
_cell.length_b   1.000
_cell.length_c   1.000
_cell.angle_alpha   90.00
_cell.angle_beta   90.00
_cell.angle_gamma   90.00
#
_symmetry.space_group_name_H-M   'P 1'
#
loop_
_entity.id
_entity.type
_entity.pdbx_description
1 polymer ?
#
loop_
_entity_poly.entity_id
_entity_poly.type
_entity_poly.pdbx_seq_one_letter_code
_entity_poly.pdbx_strand_id
1 'polypeptide(L)' 'MRRFLTSRDVEAAVAGGSVFAAGGGGWADHGRMLGTAAVNTGRPELVTMDEIPDDAIIATAA' A
#
# COMPACT_ATOMS: atom_id res chain seq x y z
N MET A 1 7.10 15.98 5.84
CA MET A 1 5.74 15.93 6.44
C MET A 1 5.29 14.48 6.38
N ARG A 2 4.79 13.91 7.48
CA ARG A 2 4.30 12.52 7.49
C ARG A 2 3.00 12.41 6.69
N ARG A 3 2.94 11.51 5.70
CA ARG A 3 1.72 11.24 4.90
C ARG A 3 1.13 9.90 5.31
N PHE A 4 -0.12 9.91 5.77
CA PHE A 4 -0.84 8.69 6.13
C PHE A 4 -1.80 8.30 5.02
N LEU A 5 -1.83 7.01 4.68
CA LEU A 5 -2.71 6.47 3.66
C LEU A 5 -4.16 6.39 4.15
N THR A 6 -5.09 6.65 3.25
CA THR A 6 -6.54 6.69 3.48
C THR A 6 -7.26 5.74 2.53
N SER A 7 -8.57 5.58 2.70
CA SER A 7 -9.41 4.81 1.78
C SER A 7 -9.35 5.31 0.33
N ARG A 8 -9.12 6.61 0.12
CA ARG A 8 -8.92 7.16 -1.24
C ARG A 8 -7.63 6.65 -1.88
N ASP A 9 -6.58 6.50 -1.08
CA ASP A 9 -5.30 5.99 -1.56
C ASP A 9 -5.39 4.49 -1.92
N VAL A 10 -6.24 3.73 -1.22
CA VAL A 10 -6.52 2.32 -1.54
C VAL A 10 -7.10 2.19 -2.96
N GLU A 11 -8.14 2.95 -3.28
CA GLU A 11 -8.74 2.90 -4.63
C GLU A 11 -7.75 3.35 -5.72
N ALA A 12 -6.98 4.41 -5.45
CA ALA A 12 -5.95 4.88 -6.37
C ALA A 12 -4.86 3.81 -6.60
N ALA A 13 -4.42 3.13 -5.54
CA ALA A 13 -3.40 2.09 -5.61
C ALA A 13 -3.90 0.85 -6.36
N VAL A 14 -5.14 0.42 -6.15
CA VAL A 14 -5.73 -0.70 -6.89
C VAL A 14 -5.85 -0.35 -8.38
N ALA A 15 -6.38 0.83 -8.71
CA ALA A 15 -6.55 1.24 -10.11
C ALA A 15 -5.20 1.38 -10.84
N GLY A 16 -4.26 2.12 -10.26
CA GLY A 16 -2.93 2.31 -10.85
C GLY A 16 -2.12 1.03 -10.90
N GLY A 17 -2.12 0.25 -9.81
CA GLY A 17 -1.46 -1.04 -9.72
C GLY A 17 -1.96 -2.03 -10.75
N SER A 18 -3.27 -2.05 -11.03
CA SER A 18 -3.85 -2.93 -12.08
C SER A 18 -3.29 -2.62 -13.47
N VAL A 19 -3.02 -1.35 -13.76
CA VAL A 19 -2.37 -0.95 -15.03
C VAL A 19 -0.90 -1.38 -15.04
N PHE A 20 -0.16 -1.06 -13.97
CA PHE A 20 1.28 -1.38 -13.89
C PHE A 20 1.57 -2.88 -13.79
N ALA A 21 0.61 -3.68 -13.32
CA ALA A 21 0.75 -5.13 -13.22
C ALA A 21 0.49 -5.88 -14.54
N ALA A 22 0.07 -5.19 -15.61
CA ALA A 22 -0.10 -5.76 -16.95
C ALA A 22 -0.89 -7.10 -17.00
N GLY A 23 -1.95 -7.20 -16.20
CA GLY A 23 -2.80 -8.40 -16.11
C GLY A 23 -2.45 -9.38 -14.97
N GLY A 24 -1.38 -9.13 -14.21
CA GLY A 24 -1.04 -9.84 -12.97
C GLY A 24 -1.39 -9.06 -11.70
N GLY A 25 -0.68 -9.32 -10.59
CA GLY A 25 -0.75 -8.51 -9.37
C GLY A 25 -1.87 -8.85 -8.38
N GLY A 26 -2.69 -9.87 -8.66
CA GLY A 26 -3.77 -10.32 -7.79
C GLY A 26 -5.14 -9.78 -8.19
N TRP A 27 -6.15 -10.03 -7.37
CA TRP A 27 -7.54 -9.65 -7.66
C TRP A 27 -7.89 -8.29 -7.06
N ALA A 28 -8.47 -7.40 -7.86
CA ALA A 28 -8.79 -6.03 -7.45
C ALA A 28 -9.66 -5.97 -6.18
N ASP A 29 -10.64 -6.87 -6.07
CA ASP A 29 -11.55 -6.90 -4.91
C ASP A 29 -10.84 -7.37 -3.64
N HIS A 30 -9.90 -8.31 -3.74
CA HIS A 30 -9.03 -8.66 -2.62
C HIS A 30 -8.14 -7.50 -2.20
N GLY A 31 -7.56 -6.77 -3.17
CA GLY A 31 -6.79 -5.56 -2.91
C GLY A 31 -7.58 -4.50 -2.16
N ARG A 32 -8.83 -4.26 -2.56
CA ARG A 32 -9.75 -3.35 -1.85
C ARG A 32 -10.06 -3.82 -0.43
N MET A 33 -10.37 -5.11 -0.26
CA MET A 33 -10.68 -5.69 1.04
C MET A 33 -9.51 -5.52 2.02
N LEU A 34 -8.30 -5.93 1.63
CA LEU A 34 -7.11 -5.86 2.47
C LEU A 34 -6.67 -4.41 2.71
N GLY A 35 -6.62 -3.59 1.66
CA GLY A 35 -6.24 -2.18 1.77
C GLY A 35 -7.18 -1.40 2.68
N THR A 36 -8.49 -1.63 2.56
CA THR A 36 -9.50 -1.00 3.43
C THR A 36 -9.33 -1.44 4.88
N ALA A 37 -9.10 -2.74 5.12
CA ALA A 37 -8.83 -3.24 6.47
C ALA A 37 -7.58 -2.60 7.09
N ALA A 38 -6.50 -2.43 6.30
CA ALA A 38 -5.25 -1.82 6.75
C ALA A 38 -5.42 -0.35 7.17
N VAL A 39 -6.13 0.47 6.38
CA VAL A 39 -6.34 1.89 6.71
C VAL A 39 -7.40 2.12 7.79
N ASN A 40 -8.31 1.17 8.01
CA ASN A 40 -9.33 1.27 9.06
C ASN A 40 -8.81 0.77 10.42
N THR A 41 -7.96 -0.25 10.42
CA THR A 41 -7.43 -0.86 11.66
C THR A 41 -6.13 -0.19 12.10
N GLY A 42 -5.31 0.24 11.14
CA GLY A 42 -4.02 0.86 11.37
C GLY A 42 -3.96 2.29 10.87
N ARG A 43 -2.73 2.80 10.77
CA ARG A 43 -2.44 4.13 10.22
C ARG A 43 -1.17 4.06 9.35
N PRO A 44 -1.26 3.43 8.15
CA PRO A 44 -0.08 3.22 7.32
C PRO A 44 0.54 4.55 6.91
N GLU A 45 1.83 4.72 7.18
CA GLU A 45 2.61 5.88 6.78
C GLU A 45 3.31 5.58 5.45
N LEU A 46 3.17 6.48 4.48
CA LEU A 46 3.93 6.42 3.25
C LEU A 46 5.26 7.14 3.47
N VAL A 47 6.35 6.39 3.29
CA VAL A 47 7.72 6.86 3.48
C VAL A 47 8.56 6.58 2.24
N THR A 48 9.61 7.37 2.02
CA THR A 48 10.66 7.06 1.04
C THR A 48 11.76 6.21 1.68
N MET A 49 12.60 5.58 0.86
CA MET A 49 13.68 4.74 1.40
C MET A 49 14.73 5.54 2.17
N ASP A 50 14.95 6.81 1.85
CA ASP A 50 15.89 7.68 2.58
C ASP A 50 15.43 7.98 4.02
N GLU A 51 14.16 7.71 4.34
CA GLU A 51 13.61 7.87 5.69
C GLU A 51 13.78 6.60 6.56
N ILE A 52 14.24 5.50 5.97
CA ILE A 52 14.44 4.20 6.65
C ILE A 52 15.89 4.08 7.11
N PRO A 53 16.17 3.68 8.37
CA PRO A 53 17.54 3.43 8.82
C PRO A 53 18.23 2.34 7.99
N ASP A 54 19.52 2.50 7.72
CA ASP A 54 20.32 1.56 6.93
C ASP A 54 20.38 0.14 7.56
N ASP A 55 20.19 0.04 8.88
CA ASP A 55 20.18 -1.21 9.64
C ASP A 55 18.78 -1.79 9.87
N ALA A 56 17.74 -1.18 9.30
CA ALA A 56 16.36 -1.65 9.44
C ALA A 56 16.12 -2.96 8.68
N ILE A 57 15.24 -3.80 9.25
CA ILE A 57 14.75 -5.01 8.57
C ILE A 57 13.46 -4.66 7.82
N ILE A 58 13.45 -4.91 6.52
CA ILE A 58 12.25 -4.77 5.66
C ILE A 58 11.65 -6.15 5.45
N ALA A 59 10.44 -6.35 5.98
CA ALA A 59 9.66 -7.55 5.75
C ALA A 59 8.51 -7.25 4.78
N THR A 60 8.55 -7.88 3.60
CA THR A 60 7.49 -7.73 2.60
C THR A 60 6.33 -8.67 2.91
N ALA A 61 5.11 -8.14 2.91
CA ALA A 61 3.85 -8.91 2.98
C ALA A 61 3.04 -8.67 1.70
N ALA A 62 2.46 -9.73 1.14
CA ALA A 62 1.65 -9.72 -0.08
C ALA A 62 0.41 -10.61 0.08
#